data_AF-A0A496A4J1-F1
#
_entry.id   AF-A0A496A4J1-F1
#
_cell.length_a   1.000
_cell.length_b   1.000
_cell.length_c   1.000
_cell.angle_alpha   90.00
_cell.angle_beta   90.00
_cell.angle_gamma   90.00
#
_symmetry.space_group_name_H-M   'P 1'
#
loop_
_entity.id
_entity.type
_entity.pdbx_description
1 polymer ?
#
loop_
_entity_poly.entity_id
_entity_poly.type
_entity_poly.pdbx_seq_one_letter_code
_entity_poly.pdbx_strand_id
1 'polypeptide(L)'
;MRNDDIVLIQRVLSGDAIAFEHLVRKYQKRVHTLAWRKIRDFHVAEDITQETFLQVYQKLETLEDPTRFPRWLYVIADRLCIAWLRKNQRHIEPLEDADITEVETEAYSRYVASEYAKTFAEARRDVVEELLAKLKEGNRTVITLHYLEGMTYAEISSFLGVSENTIKSRLRRARQQLKKYKFMVQEALDITIDREHRSRKHLNGDFGMRLTFQRDELLCSLQVLQSIASGQDTSPIPANVLIHAEGSTIECMATDMEIGIRMKIEGTVKEEGAIVVSAEKLEDIVKAWPAEKPIDFTTTDDRVEITGQEDVYRIIGLPDKEFPQLPSFGEEAFAIDGETLRSVLYKTEFAASTEKKRRFLNGLYFNLFEDRTEVVGCDAKQIAIAHCEPFKLSGESDGFIVPLKAVKEIERSFANSPEVKISRVEDEILFADEHATLTARLIDAEYPKYEKLFPESPEIRIVVQKEPMLCAIQRISPFLDKKCPAVCLEIDEQQIRMSPRGSDPDVKHETLAVESSTGSIRIGFDTRLLIEILTHIETESLMMEFSGELEPATVTPLGKEGHICLIMPMLLES
;
A
#
# COMPACT_ATOMS: atom_id res chain seq x y z
N MET A 1 -35.77 29.52 14.27
CA MET A 1 -35.04 29.34 12.99
C MET A 1 -35.82 29.73 11.72
N ARG A 2 -37.15 29.57 11.61
CA ARG A 2 -37.92 30.04 10.41
C ARG A 2 -38.04 31.57 10.30
N ASN A 3 -38.02 32.30 11.43
CA ASN A 3 -38.17 33.76 11.42
C ASN A 3 -36.94 34.50 10.88
N ASP A 4 -35.74 33.93 10.99
CA ASP A 4 -34.51 34.61 10.56
C ASP A 4 -34.41 34.73 9.03
N ASP A 5 -34.92 33.74 8.29
CA ASP A 5 -34.88 33.76 6.81
C ASP A 5 -35.83 34.81 6.23
N ILE A 6 -37.01 34.98 6.85
CA ILE A 6 -38.00 35.98 6.42
C ILE A 6 -37.42 37.39 6.57
N VAL A 7 -36.76 37.66 7.70
CA VAL A 7 -36.11 38.95 7.99
C VAL A 7 -34.95 39.20 7.01
N LEU A 8 -34.14 38.19 6.72
CA LEU A 8 -33.05 38.30 5.75
C LEU A 8 -33.59 38.56 4.33
N ILE A 9 -34.62 37.85 3.88
CA ILE A 9 -35.22 38.04 2.55
C ILE A 9 -35.81 39.45 2.42
N GLN A 10 -36.53 39.95 3.43
CA GLN A 10 -37.07 41.32 3.42
C GLN A 10 -35.97 42.37 3.35
N ARG A 11 -34.83 42.16 4.04
CA ARG A 11 -33.66 43.04 3.95
C ARG A 11 -33.03 43.03 2.57
N VAL A 12 -32.90 41.86 1.94
CA VAL A 12 -32.40 41.76 0.56
C VAL A 12 -33.31 42.50 -0.42
N LEU A 13 -34.63 42.35 -0.30
CA LEU A 13 -35.61 43.07 -1.13
C LEU A 13 -35.56 44.60 -0.90
N SER A 14 -35.11 45.06 0.27
CA SER A 14 -34.86 46.47 0.57
C SER A 14 -33.49 47.01 0.12
N GLY A 15 -32.69 46.18 -0.58
CA GLY A 15 -31.39 46.58 -1.16
C GLY A 15 -30.15 46.20 -0.32
N ASP A 16 -30.30 45.42 0.74
CA ASP A 16 -29.18 44.98 1.58
C ASP A 16 -28.50 43.72 1.01
N ALA A 17 -27.41 43.91 0.26
CA ALA A 17 -26.65 42.81 -0.33
C ALA A 17 -25.97 41.89 0.72
N ILE A 18 -25.67 42.40 1.93
CA ILE A 18 -25.02 41.63 3.00
C ILE A 18 -26.01 40.61 3.57
N ALA A 19 -27.30 40.95 3.62
CA ALA A 19 -28.34 40.01 4.03
C ALA A 19 -28.44 38.78 3.10
N PHE A 20 -28.08 38.93 1.82
CA PHE A 20 -28.06 37.81 0.88
C PHE A 20 -26.88 36.88 1.13
N GLU A 21 -25.71 37.43 1.49
CA GLU A 21 -24.54 36.63 1.85
C GLU A 21 -24.81 35.68 3.01
N HIS A 22 -25.60 36.12 4.01
CA HIS A 22 -26.04 35.25 5.11
C HIS A 22 -26.94 34.11 4.63
N LEU A 23 -27.82 34.35 3.65
CA LEU A 23 -28.63 33.29 3.03
C LEU A 23 -27.73 32.31 2.25
N VAL A 24 -26.74 32.81 1.51
CA VAL A 24 -25.76 31.96 0.80
C VAL A 24 -25.00 31.08 1.81
N ARG A 25 -24.35 31.66 2.82
CA ARG A 25 -23.60 30.90 3.83
C ARG A 25 -24.44 29.83 4.52
N LYS A 26 -25.72 30.12 4.78
CA LYS A 26 -26.65 29.18 5.43
C LYS A 26 -27.03 28.00 4.53
N TYR A 27 -27.22 28.22 3.24
CA TYR A 27 -27.79 27.21 2.33
C TYR A 27 -26.80 26.59 1.34
N GLN A 28 -25.63 27.20 1.13
CA GLN A 28 -24.64 26.80 0.12
C GLN A 28 -24.23 25.34 0.25
N LYS A 29 -23.87 24.90 1.47
CA LYS A 29 -23.47 23.50 1.72
C LYS A 29 -24.57 22.52 1.33
N ARG A 30 -25.84 22.85 1.57
CA ARG A 30 -26.98 21.97 1.28
C ARG A 30 -27.32 21.94 -0.22
N VAL A 31 -27.20 23.07 -0.91
CA VAL A 31 -27.40 23.16 -2.37
C VAL A 31 -26.28 22.43 -3.11
N HIS A 32 -25.03 22.62 -2.70
CA HIS A 32 -23.87 21.89 -3.21
C HIS A 32 -24.00 20.38 -3.03
N THR A 33 -24.41 19.95 -1.84
CA THR A 33 -24.64 18.52 -1.55
C THR A 33 -25.73 17.94 -2.47
N LEU A 34 -26.80 18.70 -2.77
CA LEU A 34 -27.85 18.27 -3.69
C LEU A 34 -27.33 18.13 -5.13
N ALA A 35 -26.57 19.11 -5.62
CA ALA A 35 -26.03 19.12 -6.97
C ALA A 35 -25.00 18.00 -7.17
N TRP A 36 -24.08 17.85 -6.21
CA TRP A 36 -23.04 16.82 -6.23
C TRP A 36 -23.64 15.41 -6.23
N ARG A 37 -24.66 15.14 -5.41
CA ARG A 37 -25.37 13.85 -5.40
C ARG A 37 -26.02 13.48 -6.74
N LYS A 38 -26.37 14.47 -7.57
CA LYS A 38 -27.01 14.27 -8.86
C LYS A 38 -26.01 14.15 -10.02
N ILE A 39 -24.88 14.82 -9.91
CA ILE A 39 -23.95 15.02 -11.03
C ILE A 39 -22.67 14.20 -10.88
N ARG A 40 -22.24 13.93 -9.64
CA ARG A 40 -21.04 13.16 -9.30
C ARG A 40 -19.72 13.75 -9.82
N ASP A 41 -19.72 15.05 -10.09
CA ASP A 41 -18.54 15.85 -10.38
C ASP A 41 -18.53 17.05 -9.42
N PHE A 42 -17.41 17.25 -8.72
CA PHE A 42 -17.27 18.28 -7.70
C PHE A 42 -17.30 19.68 -8.29
N HIS A 43 -16.51 19.93 -9.35
CA HIS A 43 -16.39 21.25 -9.96
C HIS A 43 -17.69 21.67 -10.64
N VAL A 44 -18.36 20.74 -11.32
CA VAL A 44 -19.67 21.01 -11.92
C VAL A 44 -20.74 21.26 -10.86
N ALA A 45 -20.71 20.53 -9.74
CA ALA A 45 -21.63 20.76 -8.63
C ALA A 45 -21.40 22.14 -7.98
N GLU A 46 -20.15 22.58 -7.91
CA GLU A 46 -19.77 23.92 -7.46
C GLU A 46 -20.32 24.99 -8.41
N ASP A 47 -20.09 24.86 -9.71
CA ASP A 47 -20.61 25.77 -10.74
C ASP A 47 -22.14 25.89 -10.68
N ILE A 48 -22.85 24.77 -10.57
CA ILE A 48 -24.31 24.75 -10.47
C ILE A 48 -24.79 25.36 -9.16
N THR A 49 -24.03 25.22 -8.08
CA THR A 49 -24.33 25.87 -6.80
C THR A 49 -24.22 27.38 -6.93
N GLN A 50 -23.14 27.87 -7.54
CA GLN A 50 -22.94 29.30 -7.78
C GLN A 50 -24.04 29.87 -8.68
N GLU A 51 -24.33 29.20 -9.80
CA GLU A 51 -25.40 29.56 -10.74
C GLU A 51 -26.79 29.54 -10.06
N THR A 52 -27.03 28.60 -9.15
CA THR A 52 -28.27 28.54 -8.35
C THR A 52 -28.44 29.83 -7.53
N PHE A 53 -27.42 30.24 -6.78
CA PHE A 53 -27.53 31.45 -5.94
C PHE A 53 -27.59 32.72 -6.78
N LEU A 54 -26.94 32.76 -7.95
CA LEU A 54 -27.09 33.86 -8.90
C LEU A 54 -28.54 34.00 -9.39
N GLN A 55 -29.17 32.90 -9.80
CA GLN A 55 -30.58 32.92 -10.23
C GLN A 55 -31.55 33.23 -9.10
N VAL A 56 -31.24 32.78 -7.89
CA VAL A 56 -32.03 33.09 -6.68
C VAL A 56 -31.96 34.57 -6.36
N TYR A 57 -30.77 35.19 -6.45
CA TYR A 57 -30.61 36.63 -6.24
C TYR A 57 -31.43 37.44 -7.25
N GLN A 58 -31.32 37.08 -8.54
CA GLN A 58 -32.03 37.78 -9.62
C GLN A 58 -33.55 37.64 -9.55
N LYS A 59 -34.06 36.49 -9.09
CA LYS A 59 -35.49 36.19 -9.08
C LYS A 59 -36.13 36.34 -7.71
N LEU A 60 -35.40 36.83 -6.70
CA LEU A 60 -35.86 36.83 -5.31
C LEU A 60 -37.15 37.64 -5.14
N GLU A 61 -37.31 38.70 -5.93
CA GLU A 61 -38.52 39.54 -6.01
C GLU A 61 -39.77 38.80 -6.48
N THR A 62 -39.62 37.66 -7.16
CA THR A 62 -40.75 36.82 -7.64
C THR A 62 -41.29 35.87 -6.57
N LEU A 63 -40.65 35.82 -5.40
CA LEU A 63 -41.06 34.95 -4.30
C LEU A 63 -42.21 35.57 -3.50
N GLU A 64 -43.44 35.16 -3.80
CA GLU A 64 -44.68 35.66 -3.14
C GLU A 64 -44.75 35.34 -1.63
N ASP A 65 -44.13 34.23 -1.19
CA ASP A 65 -44.16 33.75 0.19
C ASP A 65 -42.73 33.43 0.69
N PRO A 66 -42.12 34.31 1.52
CA PRO A 66 -40.77 34.12 2.05
C PRO A 66 -40.58 32.83 2.84
N THR A 67 -41.64 32.23 3.38
CA THR A 67 -41.56 30.95 4.11
C THR A 67 -41.23 29.78 3.18
N ARG A 68 -41.42 29.95 1.86
CA ARG A 68 -41.14 28.95 0.83
C ARG A 68 -39.73 29.08 0.25
N PHE A 69 -38.92 30.02 0.71
CA PHE A 69 -37.58 30.27 0.17
C PHE A 69 -36.70 29.02 0.07
N PRO A 70 -36.60 28.14 1.10
CA PRO A 70 -35.79 26.93 0.98
C PRO A 70 -36.32 25.99 -0.12
N ARG A 71 -37.65 25.84 -0.23
CA ARG A 71 -38.30 25.02 -1.26
C ARG A 71 -38.03 25.57 -2.65
N TRP A 72 -38.14 26.88 -2.81
CA TRP A 72 -37.93 27.58 -4.08
C TRP A 72 -36.47 27.51 -4.53
N LEU A 73 -35.52 27.68 -3.60
CA LEU A 73 -34.07 27.51 -3.81
C LEU A 73 -33.72 26.10 -4.35
N TYR A 74 -34.24 25.04 -3.73
CA TYR A 74 -33.96 23.67 -4.18
C TYR A 74 -34.57 23.35 -5.55
N VAL A 75 -35.69 23.96 -5.93
CA VAL A 75 -36.29 23.79 -7.27
C VAL A 75 -35.40 24.40 -8.36
N ILE A 76 -34.77 25.54 -8.09
CA ILE A 76 -33.82 26.17 -9.02
C ILE A 76 -32.59 25.28 -9.18
N ALA A 77 -32.02 24.79 -8.08
CA ALA A 77 -30.88 23.88 -8.08
C ALA A 77 -31.15 22.57 -8.86
N ASP A 78 -32.31 21.95 -8.62
CA ASP A 78 -32.70 20.70 -9.28
C ASP A 78 -32.87 20.87 -10.79
N ARG A 79 -33.47 21.99 -11.22
CA ARG A 79 -33.64 22.32 -12.64
C ARG A 79 -32.30 22.52 -13.35
N LEU A 80 -31.35 23.19 -12.70
CA LEU A 80 -30.00 23.38 -13.23
C LEU A 80 -29.25 22.05 -13.38
N CYS A 81 -29.36 21.16 -12.38
CA CYS A 81 -28.79 19.81 -12.46
C CYS A 81 -29.37 19.01 -13.64
N ILE A 82 -30.69 19.05 -13.83
CA ILE A 82 -31.36 18.35 -14.93
C ILE A 82 -30.96 18.95 -16.29
N ALA A 83 -30.84 20.28 -16.38
CA ALA A 83 -30.41 20.95 -17.60
C ALA A 83 -28.98 20.57 -17.99
N TRP A 84 -28.06 20.52 -17.02
CA TRP A 84 -26.68 20.09 -17.23
C TRP A 84 -26.61 18.63 -17.69
N LEU A 85 -27.31 17.72 -17.00
CA LEU A 85 -27.35 16.31 -17.37
C LEU A 85 -27.89 16.10 -18.79
N ARG A 86 -28.94 16.83 -19.19
CA ARG A 86 -29.50 16.74 -20.55
C ARG A 86 -28.54 17.23 -21.64
N LYS A 87 -27.66 18.18 -21.32
CA LYS A 87 -26.67 18.75 -22.24
C LYS A 87 -25.44 17.83 -22.37
N ASN A 88 -24.94 17.29 -21.26
CA ASN A 88 -23.74 16.47 -21.23
C ASN A 88 -23.98 14.98 -21.55
N GLN A 89 -25.21 14.47 -21.46
CA GLN A 89 -25.54 13.10 -21.87
C GLN A 89 -25.54 12.92 -23.41
N ARG A 90 -25.38 13.99 -24.19
CA ARG A 90 -25.32 13.99 -25.67
C ARG A 90 -23.92 14.16 -26.25
N HIS A 91 -22.90 14.33 -25.43
CA HIS A 91 -21.51 14.46 -25.85
C HIS A 91 -20.67 13.43 -25.08
N ILE A 92 -20.51 12.24 -25.66
CA ILE A 92 -19.47 11.29 -25.26
C ILE A 92 -18.81 10.83 -26.56
N GLU A 93 -17.71 11.49 -26.93
CA GLU A 93 -16.66 10.90 -27.76
C GLU A 93 -15.42 10.75 -26.86
N PRO A 94 -14.70 9.63 -26.91
CA PRO A 94 -13.44 9.48 -26.19
C PRO A 94 -12.29 10.08 -26.99
N LEU A 95 -11.40 10.81 -26.33
CA LEU A 95 -10.09 11.16 -26.88
C LEU A 95 -8.99 10.89 -25.85
N GLU A 96 -7.93 10.29 -26.34
CA GLU A 96 -6.69 9.90 -25.67
C GLU A 96 -5.79 11.08 -25.29
N ASP A 97 -4.95 10.81 -24.29
CA ASP A 97 -3.67 11.40 -23.89
C ASP A 97 -3.49 12.92 -23.71
N ALA A 98 -3.21 13.30 -22.46
CA ALA A 98 -2.18 14.29 -22.14
C ALA A 98 -1.60 14.06 -20.74
N ASP A 99 -0.29 13.85 -20.72
CA ASP A 99 0.62 13.78 -19.59
C ASP A 99 0.80 15.17 -18.95
N ILE A 100 0.58 15.32 -17.64
CA ILE A 100 0.95 16.53 -16.88
C ILE A 100 1.41 16.10 -15.47
N THR A 101 2.71 15.94 -15.30
CA THR A 101 3.37 15.94 -13.99
C THR A 101 4.08 17.27 -13.72
N GLU A 102 4.20 17.61 -12.44
CA GLU A 102 4.97 18.71 -11.82
C GLU A 102 4.23 20.02 -11.46
N VAL A 103 3.13 19.96 -10.69
CA VAL A 103 2.75 21.03 -9.72
C VAL A 103 2.07 20.50 -8.42
N GLU A 104 1.78 19.20 -8.26
CA GLU A 104 0.79 18.75 -7.26
C GLU A 104 1.27 18.50 -5.81
N THR A 105 2.56 18.53 -5.52
CA THR A 105 3.06 18.05 -4.21
C THR A 105 2.73 18.97 -3.02
N GLU A 106 2.41 20.25 -3.25
CA GLU A 106 2.22 21.25 -2.16
C GLU A 106 0.74 21.63 -1.91
N ALA A 107 -0.18 21.17 -2.77
CA ALA A 107 -1.62 21.33 -2.61
C ALA A 107 -2.26 20.14 -1.87
N TYR A 108 -1.72 18.92 -2.09
CA TYR A 108 -2.19 17.68 -1.48
C TYR A 108 -2.03 17.68 0.06
N SER A 109 -0.91 18.20 0.56
CA SER A 109 -0.60 18.23 2.00
C SER A 109 -1.53 19.12 2.83
N ARG A 110 -2.16 20.14 2.22
CA ARG A 110 -3.18 20.99 2.88
C ARG A 110 -4.59 20.41 2.80
N TYR A 111 -4.87 19.56 1.82
CA TYR A 111 -6.14 18.85 1.68
C TYR A 111 -6.28 17.74 2.74
N VAL A 112 -5.23 16.96 2.93
CA VAL A 112 -5.15 15.80 3.83
C VAL A 112 -5.37 16.17 5.32
N ALA A 113 -4.92 17.34 5.77
CA ALA A 113 -5.14 17.80 7.16
C ALA A 113 -6.60 18.15 7.50
N SER A 114 -7.44 18.41 6.48
CA SER A 114 -8.85 18.82 6.66
C SER A 114 -9.85 17.67 6.59
N GLU A 115 -9.42 16.49 6.15
CA GLU A 115 -10.28 15.34 5.87
C GLU A 115 -10.43 14.36 7.04
N TYR A 116 -9.43 14.28 7.94
CA TYR A 116 -9.43 13.35 9.08
C TYR A 116 -10.51 13.61 10.16
N ALA A 117 -11.30 14.69 10.05
CA ALA A 117 -12.37 15.01 11.00
C ALA A 117 -13.78 14.51 10.59
N LYS A 118 -13.96 13.80 9.46
CA LYS A 118 -15.30 13.55 8.86
C LYS A 118 -15.82 12.09 8.79
N THR A 119 -15.00 11.09 9.08
CA THR A 119 -15.20 9.70 8.59
C THR A 119 -16.40 8.90 9.16
N PHE A 120 -16.83 9.07 10.43
CA PHE A 120 -17.91 8.23 10.98
C PHE A 120 -19.33 8.62 10.52
N ALA A 121 -19.54 9.90 10.20
CA ALA A 121 -20.80 10.36 9.63
C ALA A 121 -20.97 9.92 8.17
N GLU A 122 -19.86 9.61 7.49
CA GLU A 122 -19.80 9.21 6.09
C GLU A 122 -20.02 7.69 5.95
N ALA A 123 -19.43 6.83 6.77
CA ALA A 123 -19.72 5.38 6.74
C ALA A 123 -21.21 5.04 6.96
N ARG A 124 -21.90 5.73 7.90
CA ARG A 124 -23.36 5.61 8.08
C ARG A 124 -24.14 6.16 6.89
N ARG A 125 -23.62 7.19 6.21
CA ARG A 125 -24.24 7.74 5.00
C ARG A 125 -24.04 6.82 3.82
N ASP A 126 -22.91 6.17 3.66
CA ASP A 126 -22.62 5.26 2.55
C ASP A 126 -23.53 4.04 2.58
N VAL A 127 -23.70 3.43 3.76
CA VAL A 127 -24.66 2.32 3.94
C VAL A 127 -26.10 2.78 3.67
N VAL A 128 -26.48 3.98 4.13
CA VAL A 128 -27.81 4.55 3.84
C VAL A 128 -27.98 4.86 2.36
N GLU A 129 -26.97 5.39 1.68
CA GLU A 129 -27.00 5.71 0.26
C GLU A 129 -27.06 4.44 -0.60
N GLU A 130 -26.32 3.40 -0.25
CA GLU A 130 -26.37 2.08 -0.90
C GLU A 130 -27.76 1.43 -0.75
N LEU A 131 -28.32 1.47 0.47
CA LEU A 131 -29.65 0.94 0.74
C LEU A 131 -30.75 1.70 -0.02
N LEU A 132 -30.62 3.03 -0.10
CA LEU A 132 -31.55 3.85 -0.87
C LEU A 132 -31.42 3.60 -2.38
N ALA A 133 -30.22 3.34 -2.90
CA ALA A 133 -30.00 3.00 -4.32
C ALA A 133 -30.72 1.72 -4.75
N LYS A 134 -30.95 0.77 -3.82
CA LYS A 134 -31.69 -0.49 -4.06
C LYS A 134 -33.21 -0.30 -4.16
N LEU A 135 -33.73 0.92 -3.94
CA LEU A 135 -35.16 1.24 -4.04
C LEU A 135 -35.52 1.86 -5.40
N LYS A 136 -36.66 1.45 -5.96
CA LYS A 136 -37.26 2.12 -7.13
C LYS A 136 -37.50 3.60 -6.83
N GLU A 137 -37.27 4.47 -7.81
CA GLU A 137 -37.27 5.93 -7.67
C GLU A 137 -38.44 6.49 -6.85
N GLY A 138 -39.68 6.11 -7.20
CA GLY A 138 -40.87 6.57 -6.47
C GLY A 138 -40.96 6.12 -5.00
N ASN A 139 -40.34 5.00 -4.63
CA ASN A 139 -40.27 4.51 -3.24
C ASN A 139 -39.13 5.20 -2.48
N ARG A 140 -37.98 5.38 -3.15
CA ARG A 140 -36.81 6.09 -2.63
C ARG A 140 -37.15 7.54 -2.27
N THR A 141 -37.81 8.26 -3.16
CA THR A 141 -38.20 9.66 -2.94
C THR A 141 -39.09 9.80 -1.70
N VAL A 142 -40.07 8.92 -1.53
CA VAL A 142 -41.01 9.02 -0.40
C VAL A 142 -40.36 8.67 0.94
N ILE A 143 -39.46 7.68 0.98
CA ILE A 143 -38.77 7.30 2.23
C ILE A 143 -37.76 8.38 2.65
N THR A 144 -37.06 9.00 1.69
CA THR A 144 -36.16 10.14 1.94
C THR A 144 -36.91 11.33 2.49
N LEU A 145 -38.00 11.77 1.83
CA LEU A 145 -38.76 12.94 2.28
C LEU A 145 -39.39 12.74 3.67
N HIS A 146 -39.84 11.52 3.99
CA HIS A 146 -40.48 11.26 5.28
C HIS A 146 -39.49 11.10 6.43
N TYR A 147 -38.43 10.31 6.25
CA TYR A 147 -37.52 9.94 7.34
C TYR A 147 -36.26 10.79 7.42
N LEU A 148 -35.75 11.31 6.30
CA LEU A 148 -34.54 12.13 6.27
C LEU A 148 -34.87 13.62 6.31
N GLU A 149 -35.97 14.02 5.66
CA GLU A 149 -36.41 15.43 5.64
C GLU A 149 -37.58 15.73 6.59
N GLY A 150 -38.10 14.72 7.30
CA GLY A 150 -39.11 14.89 8.35
C GLY A 150 -40.50 15.32 7.88
N MET A 151 -40.83 15.20 6.59
CA MET A 151 -42.11 15.63 6.05
C MET A 151 -43.27 14.69 6.43
N THR A 152 -44.44 15.28 6.65
CA THR A 152 -45.70 14.56 6.89
C THR A 152 -46.30 13.99 5.60
N TYR A 153 -47.23 13.03 5.72
CA TYR A 153 -47.87 12.41 4.54
C TYR A 153 -48.64 13.42 3.69
N ALA A 154 -49.30 14.40 4.31
CA ALA A 154 -49.99 15.48 3.62
C ALA A 154 -49.02 16.38 2.84
N GLU A 155 -47.86 16.72 3.43
CA GLU A 155 -46.83 17.53 2.78
C GLU A 155 -46.20 16.80 1.60
N ILE A 156 -45.92 15.50 1.73
CA ILE A 156 -45.38 14.68 0.65
C ILE A 156 -46.43 14.49 -0.47
N SER A 157 -47.72 14.41 -0.11
CA SER A 157 -48.84 14.28 -1.06
C SER A 157 -48.97 15.51 -1.93
N SER A 158 -48.94 16.69 -1.31
CA SER A 158 -48.92 17.97 -2.01
C SER A 158 -47.64 18.18 -2.83
N PHE A 159 -46.50 17.66 -2.37
CA PHE A 159 -45.20 17.82 -3.04
C PHE A 159 -45.07 16.95 -4.31
N LEU A 160 -45.55 15.70 -4.26
CA LEU A 160 -45.42 14.73 -5.36
C LEU A 160 -46.65 14.66 -6.28
N GLY A 161 -47.74 15.36 -5.96
CA GLY A 161 -48.97 15.35 -6.75
C GLY A 161 -49.69 13.99 -6.76
N VAL A 162 -49.51 13.18 -5.71
CA VAL A 162 -50.12 11.85 -5.57
C VAL A 162 -50.90 11.73 -4.26
N SER A 163 -51.91 10.86 -4.20
CA SER A 163 -52.74 10.68 -3.01
C SER A 163 -51.94 10.18 -1.80
N GLU A 164 -52.36 10.55 -0.58
CA GLU A 164 -51.75 10.04 0.66
C GLU A 164 -51.74 8.50 0.74
N ASN A 165 -52.76 7.83 0.17
CA ASN A 165 -52.81 6.37 0.09
C ASN A 165 -51.67 5.80 -0.78
N THR A 166 -51.29 6.52 -1.84
CA THR A 166 -50.14 6.17 -2.68
C THR A 166 -48.83 6.31 -1.90
N ILE A 167 -48.70 7.34 -1.07
CA ILE A 167 -47.53 7.57 -0.20
C ILE A 167 -47.41 6.47 0.85
N LYS A 168 -48.50 6.15 1.56
CA LYS A 168 -48.55 5.06 2.54
C LYS A 168 -48.16 3.72 1.89
N SER A 169 -48.66 3.44 0.68
CA SER A 169 -48.29 2.23 -0.06
C SER A 169 -46.82 2.22 -0.48
N ARG A 170 -46.25 3.35 -0.92
CA ARG A 170 -44.84 3.45 -1.33
C ARG A 170 -43.89 3.32 -0.13
N LEU A 171 -44.22 3.93 1.02
CA LEU A 171 -43.49 3.74 2.28
C LEU A 171 -43.51 2.30 2.75
N ARG A 172 -44.67 1.64 2.70
CA ARG A 172 -44.78 0.22 3.08
C ARG A 172 -43.89 -0.66 2.21
N ARG A 173 -43.90 -0.47 0.89
CA ARG A 173 -43.05 -1.22 -0.05
C ARG A 173 -41.56 -0.92 0.17
N ALA A 174 -41.20 0.34 0.39
CA ALA A 174 -39.83 0.76 0.69
C ALA A 174 -39.30 0.08 1.96
N ARG A 175 -40.06 0.14 3.07
CA ARG A 175 -39.72 -0.52 4.35
C ARG A 175 -39.59 -2.04 4.18
N GLN A 176 -40.52 -2.68 3.46
CA GLN A 176 -40.48 -4.13 3.25
C GLN A 176 -39.27 -4.57 2.42
N GLN A 177 -38.85 -3.76 1.45
CA GLN A 177 -37.68 -4.03 0.64
C GLN A 177 -36.38 -3.82 1.44
N LEU A 178 -36.30 -2.74 2.23
CA LEU A 178 -35.16 -2.50 3.11
C LEU A 178 -35.02 -3.55 4.23
N LYS A 179 -36.14 -4.13 4.69
CA LYS A 179 -36.14 -5.23 5.68
C LYS A 179 -35.43 -6.50 5.17
N LYS A 180 -35.24 -6.67 3.85
CA LYS A 180 -34.43 -7.77 3.30
C LYS A 180 -32.94 -7.59 3.55
N TYR A 181 -32.50 -6.36 3.79
CA TYR A 181 -31.13 -5.98 4.10
C TYR A 181 -30.93 -5.73 5.60
N LYS A 182 -31.78 -6.35 6.44
CA LYS A 182 -31.78 -6.18 7.89
C LYS A 182 -30.41 -6.50 8.49
N PHE A 183 -29.71 -7.52 8.00
CA PHE A 183 -28.37 -7.89 8.48
C PHE A 183 -27.33 -6.78 8.29
N MET A 184 -27.28 -6.11 7.13
CA MET A 184 -26.39 -4.96 6.88
C MET A 184 -26.69 -3.77 7.81
N VAL A 185 -27.97 -3.57 8.14
CA VAL A 185 -28.40 -2.52 9.07
C VAL A 185 -28.09 -2.90 10.52
N GLN A 186 -28.13 -4.20 10.85
CA GLN A 186 -27.91 -4.71 12.21
C GLN A 186 -26.41 -4.69 12.56
N GLU A 187 -25.53 -5.03 11.62
CA GLU A 187 -24.08 -4.86 11.73
C GLU A 187 -23.68 -3.38 11.97
N ALA A 188 -24.27 -2.45 11.22
CA ALA A 188 -24.05 -1.01 11.42
C ALA A 188 -24.66 -0.45 12.74
N LEU A 189 -25.75 -1.05 13.24
CA LEU A 189 -26.42 -0.63 14.48
C LEU A 189 -25.82 -1.25 15.74
N ASP A 190 -25.28 -2.48 15.68
CA ASP A 190 -24.64 -3.15 16.81
C ASP A 190 -23.33 -2.43 17.20
N ILE A 191 -22.63 -1.82 16.22
CA ILE A 191 -21.54 -0.85 16.46
C ILE A 191 -22.03 0.38 17.27
N THR A 192 -23.31 0.75 17.14
CA THR A 192 -23.88 1.96 17.75
C THR A 192 -24.42 1.71 19.17
N ILE A 193 -25.04 0.55 19.42
CA ILE A 193 -25.62 0.18 20.74
C ILE A 193 -24.52 -0.10 21.78
N ASP A 194 -23.40 -0.66 21.34
CA ASP A 194 -22.24 -0.95 22.20
C ASP A 194 -21.52 0.34 22.66
N ARG A 195 -21.66 1.45 21.91
CA ARG A 195 -21.13 2.78 22.27
C ARG A 195 -22.05 3.59 23.20
N GLU A 196 -23.38 3.51 23.05
CA GLU A 196 -24.31 4.19 23.98
C GLU A 196 -24.28 3.58 25.40
N HIS A 197 -24.01 2.27 25.51
CA HIS A 197 -23.76 1.63 26.81
C HIS A 197 -22.42 2.08 27.46
N ARG A 198 -21.40 2.38 26.65
CA ARG A 198 -20.10 2.92 27.13
C ARG A 198 -20.19 4.39 27.55
N SER A 199 -20.95 5.22 26.82
CA SER A 199 -21.21 6.63 27.21
C SER A 199 -21.92 6.80 28.56
N ARG A 200 -22.67 5.79 29.05
CA ARG A 200 -23.27 5.82 30.39
C ARG A 200 -22.33 5.34 31.51
N LYS A 201 -21.21 4.70 31.19
CA LYS A 201 -20.18 4.29 32.16
C LYS A 201 -19.21 5.43 32.54
N HIS A 202 -19.17 6.52 31.79
CA HIS A 202 -18.26 7.67 31.99
C HIS A 202 -18.50 8.57 33.23
N LEU A 203 -19.03 8.02 34.32
CA LEU A 203 -18.99 8.69 35.63
C LEU A 203 -17.91 8.12 36.56
N ASN A 204 -17.28 7.00 36.19
CA ASN A 204 -16.13 6.43 36.90
C ASN A 204 -15.00 6.21 35.89
N GLY A 205 -13.82 6.81 36.11
CA GLY A 205 -12.70 6.82 35.16
C GLY A 205 -12.09 5.46 34.85
N ASP A 206 -12.67 4.74 33.89
CA ASP A 206 -12.05 3.59 33.21
C ASP A 206 -11.13 4.12 32.10
N PHE A 207 -9.83 3.94 32.27
CA PHE A 207 -8.88 3.94 31.16
C PHE A 207 -9.06 2.63 30.36
N GLY A 208 -8.69 2.64 29.07
CA GLY A 208 -8.71 1.44 28.23
C GLY A 208 -7.47 0.57 28.44
N MET A 209 -6.71 0.35 27.38
CA MET A 209 -5.39 -0.28 27.41
C MET A 209 -4.32 0.64 28.03
N ARG A 210 -3.42 0.07 28.85
CA ARG A 210 -2.24 0.75 29.43
C ARG A 210 -1.00 -0.13 29.34
N LEU A 211 0.04 0.38 28.66
CA LEU A 211 1.29 -0.31 28.41
C LEU A 211 2.49 0.56 28.83
N THR A 212 3.62 -0.07 29.11
CA THR A 212 4.90 0.62 29.30
C THR A 212 5.97 -0.07 28.46
N PHE A 213 6.72 0.70 27.68
CA PHE A 213 7.80 0.20 26.83
C PHE A 213 9.14 0.85 27.18
N GLN A 214 10.24 0.15 26.88
CA GLN A 214 11.54 0.79 26.70
C GLN A 214 11.64 1.35 25.29
N ARG A 215 12.25 2.53 25.14
CA ARG A 215 12.29 3.24 23.85
C ARG A 215 12.96 2.41 22.76
N ASP A 216 14.16 1.90 23.01
CA ASP A 216 14.98 1.28 21.95
C ASP A 216 14.38 -0.05 21.47
N GLU A 217 13.76 -0.82 22.37
CA GLU A 217 13.02 -2.06 22.05
C GLU A 217 11.79 -1.77 21.16
N LEU A 218 10.99 -0.76 21.55
CA LEU A 218 9.83 -0.34 20.78
C LEU A 218 10.25 0.25 19.43
N LEU A 219 11.31 1.06 19.39
CA LEU A 219 11.79 1.70 18.17
C LEU A 219 12.25 0.68 17.13
N CYS A 220 13.03 -0.32 17.53
CA CYS A 220 13.49 -1.39 16.65
C CYS A 220 12.30 -2.11 15.99
N SER A 221 11.30 -2.47 16.80
CA SER A 221 10.09 -3.14 16.33
C SER A 221 9.25 -2.25 15.40
N LEU A 222 9.10 -0.97 15.74
CA LEU A 222 8.35 -0.01 14.93
C LEU A 222 8.99 0.27 13.56
N GLN A 223 10.31 0.27 13.45
CA GLN A 223 11.01 0.39 12.16
C GLN A 223 10.67 -0.79 11.23
N VAL A 224 10.47 -1.98 11.81
CA VAL A 224 10.06 -3.14 11.03
C VAL A 224 8.62 -2.98 10.55
N LEU A 225 7.71 -2.69 11.48
CA LEU A 225 6.28 -2.48 11.23
C LEU A 225 6.01 -1.35 10.22
N GLN A 226 6.74 -0.23 10.33
CA GLN A 226 6.59 0.93 9.46
C GLN A 226 7.04 0.66 8.02
N SER A 227 8.12 -0.09 7.81
CA SER A 227 8.55 -0.52 6.47
C SER A 227 7.48 -1.35 5.74
N ILE A 228 6.78 -2.20 6.48
CA ILE A 228 5.69 -3.03 5.92
C ILE A 228 4.46 -2.16 5.65
N ALA A 229 4.05 -1.33 6.62
CA ALA A 229 2.87 -0.46 6.50
C ALA A 229 3.00 0.64 5.43
N SER A 230 4.22 1.08 5.09
CA SER A 230 4.48 2.22 4.19
C SER A 230 4.50 1.86 2.69
N GLY A 231 3.76 0.81 2.28
CA GLY A 231 3.73 0.32 0.89
C GLY A 231 3.65 1.43 -0.17
N GLN A 232 4.61 1.44 -1.10
CA GLN A 232 4.58 2.32 -2.26
C GLN A 232 3.52 1.82 -3.24
N ASP A 233 2.34 2.43 -3.19
CA ASP A 233 1.41 2.69 -4.31
C ASP A 233 -0.04 2.66 -3.81
N THR A 234 -0.73 3.80 -3.89
CA THR A 234 -2.19 3.91 -4.11
C THR A 234 -3.18 3.26 -3.12
N SER A 235 -2.73 2.68 -2.01
CA SER A 235 -3.67 2.14 -1.01
C SER A 235 -4.38 3.29 -0.25
N PRO A 236 -5.73 3.33 -0.22
CA PRO A 236 -6.48 4.30 0.58
C PRO A 236 -6.42 4.03 2.10
N ILE A 237 -5.71 2.98 2.53
CA ILE A 237 -5.58 2.58 3.92
C ILE A 237 -4.37 3.32 4.53
N PRO A 238 -4.53 4.07 5.63
CA PRO A 238 -3.40 4.73 6.28
C PRO A 238 -2.37 3.69 6.74
N ALA A 239 -1.07 4.01 6.61
CA ALA A 239 0.03 3.18 7.11
C ALA A 239 -0.10 3.03 8.65
N ASN A 240 -0.79 1.98 9.07
CA ASN A 240 -1.24 1.77 10.43
C ASN A 240 -0.64 0.49 11.01
N VAL A 241 -0.49 0.50 12.33
CA VAL A 241 -0.09 -0.65 13.16
C VAL A 241 -1.20 -0.95 14.14
N LEU A 242 -1.61 -2.21 14.24
CA LEU A 242 -2.43 -2.70 15.34
C LEU A 242 -1.52 -3.03 16.51
N ILE A 243 -1.84 -2.50 17.70
CA ILE A 243 -1.24 -2.87 18.98
C ILE A 243 -2.31 -3.64 19.75
N HIS A 244 -2.01 -4.88 20.11
CA HIS A 244 -2.88 -5.76 20.88
C HIS A 244 -2.15 -6.25 22.12
N ALA A 245 -2.73 -6.00 23.30
CA ALA A 245 -2.19 -6.44 24.58
C ALA A 245 -3.19 -7.35 25.28
N GLU A 246 -2.78 -8.59 25.52
CA GLU A 246 -3.57 -9.63 26.20
C GLU A 246 -2.67 -10.37 27.18
N GLY A 247 -3.11 -10.54 28.43
CA GLY A 247 -2.31 -11.10 29.50
C GLY A 247 -1.02 -10.33 29.74
N SER A 248 0.13 -11.00 29.57
CA SER A 248 1.46 -10.40 29.66
C SER A 248 2.10 -10.15 28.29
N THR A 249 1.38 -10.37 27.20
CA THR A 249 1.92 -10.31 25.83
C THR A 249 1.42 -9.09 25.10
N ILE A 250 2.33 -8.41 24.40
CA ILE A 250 2.02 -7.30 23.51
C ILE A 250 2.39 -7.75 22.09
N GLU A 251 1.37 -7.87 21.23
CA GLU A 251 1.54 -8.15 19.81
C GLU A 251 1.30 -6.88 18.99
N CYS A 252 2.17 -6.62 18.04
CA CYS A 252 1.98 -5.58 17.05
C CYS A 252 1.90 -6.16 15.65
N MET A 253 1.00 -5.61 14.83
CA MET A 253 0.77 -6.08 13.46
C MET A 253 0.77 -4.93 12.48
N ALA A 254 1.34 -5.15 11.29
CA ALA A 254 1.33 -4.22 10.18
C ALA A 254 1.09 -4.97 8.87
N THR A 255 0.40 -4.35 7.92
CA THR A 255 0.23 -4.92 6.58
C THR A 255 -0.09 -3.84 5.55
N ASP A 256 0.33 -4.08 4.30
CA ASP A 256 -0.07 -3.32 3.12
C ASP A 256 -0.98 -4.14 2.17
N MET A 257 -1.55 -5.26 2.65
CA MET A 257 -2.34 -6.26 1.92
C MET A 257 -1.55 -7.15 0.95
N GLU A 258 -0.26 -6.90 0.72
CA GLU A 258 0.64 -7.81 -0.01
C GLU A 258 1.53 -8.59 0.97
N ILE A 259 1.99 -7.89 2.02
CA ILE A 259 2.81 -8.42 3.10
C ILE A 259 2.14 -8.05 4.42
N GLY A 260 2.19 -8.97 5.37
CA GLY A 260 1.79 -8.74 6.76
C GLY A 260 2.88 -9.20 7.70
N ILE A 261 3.01 -8.55 8.85
CA ILE A 261 3.81 -9.05 9.95
C ILE A 261 3.02 -8.97 11.25
N ARG A 262 3.25 -9.96 12.10
CA ARG A 262 2.86 -10.00 13.50
C ARG A 262 4.13 -10.19 14.32
N MET A 263 4.34 -9.38 15.34
CA MET A 263 5.51 -9.52 16.21
C MET A 263 5.14 -9.30 17.67
N LYS A 264 5.83 -10.01 18.55
CA LYS A 264 5.80 -9.77 19.99
C LYS A 264 6.78 -8.66 20.32
N ILE A 265 6.31 -7.67 21.08
CA ILE A 265 7.13 -6.55 21.54
C ILE A 265 7.29 -6.66 23.06
N GLU A 266 8.53 -6.49 23.53
CA GLU A 266 8.84 -6.42 24.96
C GLU A 266 8.22 -5.18 25.59
N GLY A 267 7.52 -5.39 26.71
CA GLY A 267 6.84 -4.32 27.42
C GLY A 267 5.99 -4.84 28.58
N THR A 268 5.54 -3.92 29.42
CA THR A 268 4.69 -4.25 30.58
C THR A 268 3.23 -3.92 30.27
N VAL A 269 2.36 -4.92 30.35
CA VAL A 269 0.91 -4.74 30.30
C VAL A 269 0.39 -4.39 31.69
N LYS A 270 -0.21 -3.21 31.84
CA LYS A 270 -0.91 -2.79 33.06
C LYS A 270 -2.42 -3.03 32.93
N GLU A 271 -2.97 -2.66 31.77
CA GLU A 271 -4.37 -2.90 31.39
C GLU A 271 -4.41 -3.37 29.94
N GLU A 272 -5.13 -4.46 29.69
CA GLU A 272 -5.26 -5.10 28.36
C GLU A 272 -6.08 -4.24 27.38
N GLY A 273 -5.94 -4.51 26.09
CA GLY A 273 -6.79 -3.93 25.05
C GLY A 273 -6.16 -3.94 23.68
N ALA A 274 -6.80 -3.25 22.74
CA ALA A 274 -6.37 -3.22 21.34
C ALA A 274 -6.63 -1.84 20.73
N ILE A 275 -5.70 -1.34 19.93
CA ILE A 275 -5.88 -0.09 19.18
C ILE A 275 -5.03 -0.09 17.92
N VAL A 276 -5.57 0.51 16.86
CA VAL A 276 -4.84 0.76 15.61
C VAL A 276 -4.34 2.20 15.61
N VAL A 277 -3.08 2.42 15.28
CA VAL A 277 -2.45 3.74 15.26
C VAL A 277 -1.60 3.94 14.01
N SER A 278 -1.37 5.20 13.63
CA SER A 278 -0.45 5.52 12.52
C SER A 278 0.98 5.10 12.88
N ALA A 279 1.58 4.27 12.02
CA ALA A 279 2.94 3.75 12.16
C ALA A 279 3.97 4.90 12.20
N GLU A 280 3.88 5.80 11.21
CA GLU A 280 4.76 6.94 11.03
C GLU A 280 4.73 7.88 12.24
N LYS A 281 3.53 8.30 12.68
CA LYS A 281 3.40 9.21 13.84
C LYS A 281 3.95 8.57 15.11
N LEU A 282 3.67 7.29 15.33
CA LEU A 282 4.17 6.59 16.51
C LEU A 282 5.70 6.47 16.47
N GLU A 283 6.26 6.09 15.33
CA GLU A 283 7.72 5.99 15.14
C GLU A 283 8.41 7.35 15.36
N ASP A 284 7.87 8.44 14.80
CA ASP A 284 8.42 9.80 14.98
C ASP A 284 8.45 10.22 16.45
N ILE A 285 7.38 9.92 17.21
CA ILE A 285 7.31 10.20 18.65
C ILE A 285 8.37 9.39 19.40
N VAL A 286 8.48 8.09 19.12
CA VAL A 286 9.45 7.19 19.80
C VAL A 286 10.89 7.57 19.43
N LYS A 287 11.16 7.95 18.18
CA LYS A 287 12.46 8.47 17.73
C LYS A 287 12.87 9.72 18.50
N ALA A 288 11.95 10.67 18.68
CA ALA A 288 12.18 11.90 19.42
C ALA A 288 12.26 11.69 20.95
N TRP A 289 11.90 10.50 21.45
CA TRP A 289 11.87 10.21 22.88
C TRP A 289 13.28 10.10 23.48
N PRO A 290 13.50 10.51 24.75
CA PRO A 290 14.76 10.27 25.45
C PRO A 290 15.02 8.77 25.66
N ALA A 291 16.22 8.29 25.32
CA ALA A 291 16.58 6.86 25.35
C ALA A 291 16.43 6.19 26.73
N GLU A 292 16.76 6.91 27.79
CA GLU A 292 16.79 6.38 29.16
C GLU A 292 15.41 6.37 29.84
N LYS A 293 14.37 6.93 29.20
CA LYS A 293 13.06 7.10 29.82
C LYS A 293 12.05 6.07 29.27
N PRO A 294 11.27 5.41 30.14
CA PRO A 294 10.19 4.56 29.68
C PRO A 294 9.10 5.38 28.97
N ILE A 295 8.37 4.71 28.10
CA ILE A 295 7.24 5.26 27.36
C ILE A 295 5.97 4.66 27.94
N ASP A 296 5.15 5.47 28.60
CA ASP A 296 3.84 5.04 29.05
C ASP A 296 2.80 5.32 27.94
N PHE A 297 2.03 4.30 27.60
CA PHE A 297 1.04 4.33 26.54
C PHE A 297 -0.33 4.06 27.16
N THR A 298 -1.25 5.03 27.09
CA THR A 298 -2.59 4.92 27.67
C THR A 298 -3.64 5.22 26.61
N THR A 299 -4.68 4.38 26.53
CA THR A 299 -5.78 4.58 25.59
C THR A 299 -7.06 5.02 26.29
N THR A 300 -7.82 5.87 25.63
CA THR A 300 -9.16 6.30 26.08
C THR A 300 -10.02 6.48 24.83
N ASP A 301 -10.97 5.56 24.64
CA ASP A 301 -11.79 5.45 23.42
C ASP A 301 -10.95 5.33 22.15
N ASP A 302 -10.89 6.39 21.33
CA ASP A 302 -10.13 6.50 20.08
C ASP A 302 -8.85 7.32 20.23
N ARG A 303 -8.46 7.67 21.47
CA ARG A 303 -7.28 8.48 21.74
C ARG A 303 -6.21 7.64 22.40
N VAL A 304 -5.00 7.87 21.94
CA VAL A 304 -3.78 7.36 22.54
C VAL A 304 -3.02 8.52 23.12
N GLU A 305 -2.74 8.44 24.42
CA GLU A 305 -1.85 9.34 25.12
C GLU A 305 -0.52 8.62 25.37
N ILE A 306 0.57 9.21 24.88
CA ILE A 306 1.93 8.73 25.04
C ILE A 306 2.62 9.69 25.98
N THR A 307 2.96 9.23 27.18
CA THR A 307 3.45 10.06 28.28
C THR A 307 4.83 9.64 28.74
N GLY A 308 5.65 10.64 29.06
CA GLY A 308 6.88 10.50 29.80
C GLY A 308 6.80 11.24 31.13
N GLN A 309 7.94 11.51 31.74
CA GLN A 309 7.98 12.30 32.99
C GLN A 309 7.49 13.74 32.79
N GLU A 310 7.79 14.37 31.64
CA GLU A 310 7.44 15.77 31.35
C GLU A 310 6.72 15.95 30.00
N ASP A 311 6.82 14.97 29.10
CA ASP A 311 6.27 15.04 27.75
C ASP A 311 4.93 14.31 27.64
N VAL A 312 3.98 14.89 26.90
CA VAL A 312 2.67 14.30 26.63
C VAL A 312 2.32 14.49 25.17
N TYR A 313 2.23 13.38 24.43
CA TYR A 313 1.79 13.34 23.04
C TYR A 313 0.43 12.70 22.95
N ARG A 314 -0.39 13.17 22.01
CA ARG A 314 -1.72 12.60 21.75
C ARG A 314 -1.89 12.31 20.28
N ILE A 315 -2.20 11.05 19.97
CA ILE A 315 -2.56 10.61 18.62
C ILE A 315 -3.96 10.01 18.64
N ILE A 316 -4.63 10.07 17.49
CA ILE A 316 -5.93 9.43 17.29
C ILE A 316 -5.66 8.03 16.76
N GLY A 317 -6.27 7.04 17.38
CA GLY A 317 -6.29 5.66 16.94
C GLY A 317 -7.65 5.27 16.35
N LEU A 318 -7.71 4.05 15.82
CA LEU A 318 -8.91 3.42 15.29
C LEU A 318 -9.20 2.13 16.08
N PRO A 319 -10.45 1.65 16.09
CA PRO A 319 -10.78 0.34 16.63
C PRO A 319 -9.97 -0.78 15.95
N ASP A 320 -9.64 -1.81 16.72
CA ASP A 320 -8.99 -3.04 16.29
C ASP A 320 -9.68 -3.74 15.10
N LYS A 321 -11.03 -3.67 15.06
CA LYS A 321 -11.84 -4.23 13.97
C LYS A 321 -11.62 -3.59 12.60
N GLU A 322 -10.99 -2.42 12.56
CA GLU A 322 -10.62 -1.76 11.30
C GLU A 322 -9.31 -2.33 10.73
N PHE A 323 -8.56 -3.12 11.49
CA PHE A 323 -7.36 -3.79 11.01
C PHE A 323 -7.71 -5.10 10.28
N PRO A 324 -7.11 -5.38 9.11
CA PRO A 324 -7.33 -6.63 8.38
C PRO A 324 -6.82 -7.83 9.18
N GLN A 325 -7.50 -8.97 9.05
CA GLN A 325 -7.03 -10.21 9.66
C GLN A 325 -5.87 -10.78 8.86
N LEU A 326 -4.77 -11.09 9.55
CA LEU A 326 -3.64 -11.83 8.98
C LEU A 326 -3.87 -13.34 9.17
N PRO A 327 -3.47 -14.17 8.20
CA PRO A 327 -3.58 -15.62 8.32
C PRO A 327 -2.74 -16.14 9.49
N SER A 328 -3.12 -17.31 9.98
CA SER A 328 -2.38 -18.06 10.98
C SER A 328 -1.55 -19.16 10.33
N PHE A 329 -0.47 -19.58 11.00
CA PHE A 329 0.33 -20.73 10.58
C PHE A 329 -0.53 -21.99 10.39
N GLY A 330 -0.25 -22.72 9.31
CA GLY A 330 -0.85 -24.04 9.06
C GLY A 330 -0.27 -25.13 9.97
N GLU A 331 -0.88 -26.32 9.95
CA GLU A 331 -0.40 -27.48 10.73
C GLU A 331 0.91 -28.08 10.18
N GLU A 332 1.14 -27.97 8.86
CA GLU A 332 2.37 -28.42 8.20
C GLU A 332 3.35 -27.25 8.07
N ALA A 333 4.50 -27.37 8.72
CA ALA A 333 5.56 -26.39 8.68
C ALA A 333 6.91 -27.07 8.42
N PHE A 334 7.67 -26.50 7.50
CA PHE A 334 9.07 -26.84 7.27
C PHE A 334 9.96 -25.93 8.13
N ALA A 335 11.05 -26.45 8.67
CA ALA A 335 12.00 -25.67 9.46
C ALA A 335 13.31 -25.52 8.69
N ILE A 336 13.83 -24.31 8.63
CA ILE A 336 15.15 -23.99 8.07
C ILE A 336 15.93 -23.13 9.06
N ASP A 337 17.24 -23.29 9.07
CA ASP A 337 18.13 -22.39 9.80
C ASP A 337 18.11 -20.97 9.19
N GLY A 338 18.03 -19.94 10.03
CA GLY A 338 17.90 -18.55 9.57
C GLY A 338 19.13 -18.05 8.81
N GLU A 339 20.34 -18.52 9.15
CA GLU A 339 21.55 -18.17 8.41
C GLU A 339 21.53 -18.79 7.00
N THR A 340 21.04 -20.02 6.88
CA THR A 340 20.86 -20.71 5.61
C THR A 340 19.83 -20.01 4.72
N LEU A 341 18.67 -19.65 5.28
CA LEU A 341 17.65 -18.86 4.58
C LEU A 341 18.22 -17.51 4.12
N ARG A 342 18.87 -16.76 5.01
CA ARG A 342 19.53 -15.49 4.67
C ARG A 342 20.54 -15.67 3.56
N SER A 343 21.36 -16.72 3.61
CA SER A 343 22.42 -16.97 2.62
C SER A 343 21.84 -17.19 1.22
N VAL A 344 20.76 -17.98 1.08
CA VAL A 344 20.15 -18.22 -0.24
C VAL A 344 19.42 -16.99 -0.78
N LEU A 345 18.75 -16.20 0.07
CA LEU A 345 18.13 -14.94 -0.35
C LEU A 345 19.18 -13.93 -0.79
N TYR A 346 20.22 -13.72 0.02
CA TYR A 346 21.34 -12.81 -0.29
C TYR A 346 22.02 -13.14 -1.61
N LYS A 347 22.23 -14.44 -1.90
CA LYS A 347 22.86 -14.91 -3.14
C LYS A 347 22.01 -14.74 -4.40
N THR A 348 20.72 -14.42 -4.28
CA THR A 348 19.79 -14.48 -5.42
C THR A 348 18.98 -13.21 -5.62
N GLU A 349 18.64 -12.48 -4.54
CA GLU A 349 17.77 -11.30 -4.58
C GLU A 349 18.24 -10.24 -5.59
N PHE A 350 19.55 -9.98 -5.63
CA PHE A 350 20.14 -8.95 -6.49
C PHE A 350 19.85 -9.16 -7.98
N ALA A 351 19.63 -10.41 -8.40
CA ALA A 351 19.39 -10.75 -9.79
C ALA A 351 17.91 -10.58 -10.20
N ALA A 352 16.98 -10.40 -9.26
CA ALA A 352 15.57 -10.25 -9.56
C ALA A 352 15.22 -8.87 -10.13
N SER A 353 14.23 -8.83 -11.02
CA SER A 353 13.84 -7.60 -11.71
C SER A 353 13.09 -6.64 -10.79
N THR A 354 13.45 -5.35 -10.82
CA THR A 354 12.69 -4.29 -10.13
C THR A 354 11.62 -3.64 -11.01
N GLU A 355 11.42 -4.11 -12.25
CA GLU A 355 10.48 -3.53 -13.21
C GLU A 355 9.02 -3.95 -12.96
N LYS A 356 8.12 -2.98 -12.76
CA LYS A 356 6.67 -3.23 -12.52
C LYS A 356 5.97 -4.01 -13.65
N LYS A 357 6.45 -3.90 -14.89
CA LYS A 357 5.83 -4.57 -16.06
C LYS A 357 6.05 -6.07 -16.08
N ARG A 358 7.13 -6.57 -15.45
CA ARG A 358 7.51 -7.99 -15.46
C ARG A 358 7.27 -8.59 -14.08
N ARG A 359 6.01 -8.59 -13.65
CA ARG A 359 5.64 -9.00 -12.28
C ARG A 359 6.17 -10.39 -11.91
N PHE A 360 6.20 -11.33 -12.85
CA PHE A 360 6.74 -12.69 -12.65
C PHE A 360 8.25 -12.75 -12.38
N LEU A 361 9.02 -11.71 -12.71
CA LEU A 361 10.44 -11.56 -12.37
C LEU A 361 10.67 -10.61 -11.18
N ASN A 362 9.61 -9.99 -10.63
CA ASN A 362 9.69 -9.08 -9.48
C ASN A 362 9.65 -9.84 -8.15
N GLY A 363 10.45 -10.90 -8.07
CA GLY A 363 10.45 -11.80 -6.94
C GLY A 363 11.47 -12.90 -7.12
N LEU A 364 11.63 -13.69 -6.07
CA LEU A 364 12.44 -14.91 -6.11
C LEU A 364 11.54 -16.11 -6.35
N TYR A 365 11.93 -16.95 -7.31
CA TYR A 365 11.27 -18.21 -7.58
C TYR A 365 11.90 -19.32 -6.74
N PHE A 366 11.08 -20.01 -5.97
CA PHE A 366 11.44 -21.16 -5.16
C PHE A 366 10.97 -22.40 -5.92
N ASN A 367 11.89 -23.05 -6.62
CA ASN A 367 11.66 -24.28 -7.36
C ASN A 367 11.86 -25.47 -6.41
N LEU A 368 10.83 -26.30 -6.25
CA LEU A 368 10.82 -27.37 -5.28
C LEU A 368 11.18 -28.70 -5.93
N PHE A 369 12.30 -29.30 -5.53
CA PHE A 369 12.70 -30.64 -5.93
C PHE A 369 12.59 -31.60 -4.74
N GLU A 370 12.64 -32.90 -5.01
CA GLU A 370 12.60 -33.94 -3.96
C GLU A 370 13.81 -33.86 -3.01
N ASP A 371 14.98 -33.47 -3.54
CA ASP A 371 16.26 -33.48 -2.85
C ASP A 371 16.76 -32.10 -2.41
N ARG A 372 16.21 -31.01 -2.97
CA ARG A 372 16.62 -29.63 -2.69
C ARG A 372 15.54 -28.61 -3.03
N THR A 373 15.73 -27.37 -2.60
CA THR A 373 15.01 -26.21 -3.11
C THR A 373 15.98 -25.29 -3.82
N GLU A 374 15.65 -24.89 -5.05
CA GLU A 374 16.41 -23.90 -5.81
C GLU A 374 15.72 -22.54 -5.71
N VAL A 375 16.44 -21.54 -5.20
CA VAL A 375 15.99 -20.15 -5.15
C VAL A 375 16.61 -19.43 -6.34
N VAL A 376 15.77 -18.76 -7.13
CA VAL A 376 16.16 -18.16 -8.41
C VAL A 376 15.76 -16.70 -8.47
N GLY A 377 16.74 -15.83 -8.62
CA GLY A 377 16.57 -14.44 -9.02
C GLY A 377 16.91 -14.29 -10.51
N CYS A 378 16.07 -13.60 -11.26
CA CYS A 378 16.27 -13.41 -12.70
C CYS A 378 15.74 -12.05 -13.14
N ASP A 379 16.47 -11.43 -14.06
CA ASP A 379 15.99 -10.30 -14.84
C ASP A 379 16.18 -10.56 -16.35
N ALA A 380 16.31 -9.52 -17.17
CA ALA A 380 16.53 -9.67 -18.61
C ALA A 380 17.99 -10.01 -18.99
N LYS A 381 18.94 -9.84 -18.07
CA LYS A 381 20.39 -9.77 -18.33
C LYS A 381 21.22 -10.67 -17.41
N GLN A 382 20.71 -11.07 -16.27
CA GLN A 382 21.38 -11.91 -15.31
C GLN A 382 20.42 -12.88 -14.62
N ILE A 383 20.99 -13.97 -14.12
CA ILE A 383 20.32 -14.98 -13.29
C ILE A 383 21.26 -15.31 -12.13
N ALA A 384 20.71 -15.51 -10.95
CA ALA A 384 21.42 -16.08 -9.81
C ALA A 384 20.57 -17.19 -9.21
N ILE A 385 21.21 -18.34 -8.97
CA ILE A 385 20.57 -19.53 -8.41
C ILE A 385 21.35 -19.93 -7.16
N ALA A 386 20.64 -20.17 -6.07
CA ALA A 386 21.18 -20.74 -4.84
C ALA A 386 20.36 -21.95 -4.38
N HIS A 387 21.00 -22.96 -3.80
CA HIS A 387 20.34 -24.17 -3.32
C HIS A 387 20.31 -24.22 -1.79
N CYS A 388 19.22 -24.76 -1.25
CA CYS A 388 19.09 -25.18 0.14
C CYS A 388 18.36 -26.52 0.25
N GLU A 389 18.18 -26.99 1.48
CA GLU A 389 17.43 -28.20 1.80
C GLU A 389 16.01 -28.16 1.20
N PRO A 390 15.43 -29.31 0.87
CA PRO A 390 14.11 -29.37 0.23
C PRO A 390 13.02 -28.87 1.18
N PHE A 391 12.30 -27.84 0.77
CA PHE A 391 11.15 -27.30 1.49
C PHE A 391 10.00 -28.30 1.38
N LYS A 392 9.61 -28.87 2.52
CA LYS A 392 8.50 -29.82 2.60
C LYS A 392 7.22 -29.06 2.96
N LEU A 393 6.61 -28.45 1.96
CA LEU A 393 5.37 -27.69 2.10
C LEU A 393 4.16 -28.54 1.73
N SER A 394 3.01 -28.22 2.32
CA SER A 394 1.72 -28.80 1.96
C SER A 394 1.28 -28.34 0.56
N GLY A 395 0.81 -29.28 -0.26
CA GLY A 395 0.27 -29.02 -1.61
C GLY A 395 1.20 -29.45 -2.76
N GLU A 396 0.61 -29.97 -3.84
CA GLU A 396 1.32 -30.32 -5.07
C GLU A 396 1.64 -29.02 -5.85
N SER A 397 2.87 -28.51 -5.75
CA SER A 397 3.33 -27.33 -6.48
C SER A 397 4.80 -27.51 -6.86
N ASP A 398 5.12 -27.35 -8.15
CA ASP A 398 6.50 -27.44 -8.64
C ASP A 398 7.37 -26.25 -8.15
N GLY A 399 6.73 -25.14 -7.76
CA GLY A 399 7.41 -23.99 -7.17
C GLY A 399 6.46 -22.84 -6.85
N PHE A 400 6.99 -21.72 -6.38
CA PHE A 400 6.24 -20.49 -6.11
C PHE A 400 7.14 -19.25 -6.19
N ILE A 401 6.54 -18.07 -6.41
CA ILE A 401 7.27 -16.80 -6.53
C ILE A 401 6.93 -15.91 -5.34
N VAL A 402 7.96 -15.51 -4.58
CA VAL A 402 7.85 -14.59 -3.44
C VAL A 402 8.21 -13.17 -3.89
N PRO A 403 7.35 -12.16 -3.71
CA PRO A 403 7.64 -10.77 -4.09
C PRO A 403 8.95 -10.26 -3.48
N LEU A 404 9.69 -9.43 -4.23
CA LEU A 404 10.96 -8.86 -3.78
C LEU A 404 10.82 -8.09 -2.46
N LYS A 405 9.71 -7.38 -2.26
CA LYS A 405 9.46 -6.69 -1.00
C LYS A 405 9.37 -7.67 0.18
N ALA A 406 8.73 -8.82 -0.01
CA ALA A 406 8.63 -9.85 1.02
C ALA A 406 9.99 -10.49 1.29
N VAL A 407 10.78 -10.78 0.24
CA VAL A 407 12.14 -11.32 0.37
C VAL A 407 13.00 -10.46 1.28
N LYS A 408 13.03 -9.14 1.05
CA LYS A 408 13.79 -8.20 1.89
C LYS A 408 13.35 -8.22 3.35
N GLU A 409 12.05 -8.33 3.58
CA GLU A 409 11.48 -8.36 4.92
C GLU A 409 11.73 -9.69 5.64
N ILE A 410 11.74 -10.80 4.89
CA ILE A 410 12.13 -12.12 5.39
C ILE A 410 13.60 -12.09 5.80
N GLU A 411 14.48 -11.61 4.92
CA GLU A 411 15.91 -11.50 5.23
C GLU A 411 16.14 -10.63 6.47
N ARG A 412 15.51 -9.44 6.52
CA ARG A 412 15.66 -8.50 7.64
C ARG A 412 15.14 -9.07 8.97
N SER A 413 14.02 -9.78 8.96
CA SER A 413 13.33 -10.23 10.18
C SER A 413 13.88 -11.53 10.74
N PHE A 414 14.36 -12.44 9.88
CA PHE A 414 14.73 -13.81 10.28
C PHE A 414 16.21 -14.16 10.10
N ALA A 415 17.03 -13.22 9.65
CA ALA A 415 18.46 -13.41 9.36
C ALA A 415 19.29 -14.11 10.46
N ASN A 416 18.92 -13.89 11.72
CA ASN A 416 19.66 -14.38 12.89
C ASN A 416 18.83 -15.37 13.72
N SER A 417 17.67 -15.79 13.22
CA SER A 417 16.79 -16.70 13.94
C SER A 417 17.40 -18.11 13.89
N PRO A 418 17.50 -18.83 15.02
CA PRO A 418 18.10 -20.17 15.05
C PRO A 418 17.29 -21.19 14.25
N GLU A 419 15.98 -20.95 14.12
CA GLU A 419 15.07 -21.76 13.33
C GLU A 419 13.94 -20.87 12.80
N VAL A 420 13.65 -20.99 11.51
CA VAL A 420 12.56 -20.31 10.82
C VAL A 420 11.60 -21.37 10.31
N LYS A 421 10.36 -21.31 10.78
CA LYS A 421 9.27 -22.15 10.28
C LYS A 421 8.68 -21.51 9.04
N ILE A 422 8.38 -22.33 8.05
CA ILE A 422 7.79 -21.93 6.78
C ILE A 422 6.53 -22.76 6.57
N SER A 423 5.42 -22.11 6.26
CA SER A 423 4.18 -22.79 5.87
C SER A 423 3.54 -22.09 4.67
N ARG A 424 2.82 -22.86 3.86
CA ARG A 424 2.02 -22.32 2.76
C ARG A 424 0.54 -22.51 3.08
N VAL A 425 -0.24 -21.45 2.90
CA VAL A 425 -1.69 -21.45 3.10
C VAL A 425 -2.31 -20.76 1.89
N GLU A 426 -2.99 -21.54 1.04
CA GLU A 426 -3.57 -21.04 -0.22
C GLU A 426 -2.50 -20.35 -1.11
N ASP A 427 -2.70 -19.06 -1.41
CA ASP A 427 -1.82 -18.20 -2.21
C ASP A 427 -0.85 -17.38 -1.34
N GLU A 428 -0.70 -17.73 -0.07
CA GLU A 428 0.17 -17.04 0.88
C GLU A 428 1.25 -17.97 1.44
N ILE A 429 2.41 -17.40 1.70
CA ILE A 429 3.51 -18.06 2.39
C ILE A 429 3.80 -17.33 3.70
N LEU A 430 4.04 -18.11 4.74
CA LEU A 430 4.29 -17.61 6.08
C LEU A 430 5.68 -18.05 6.54
N PHE A 431 6.40 -17.13 7.16
CA PHE A 431 7.69 -17.34 7.81
C PHE A 431 7.55 -16.95 9.28
N ALA A 432 7.99 -17.78 10.22
CA ALA A 432 7.91 -17.46 11.64
C ALA A 432 9.08 -17.98 12.45
N ASP A 433 9.39 -17.25 13.52
CA ASP A 433 10.22 -17.70 14.62
C ASP A 433 9.46 -17.52 15.96
N GLU A 434 10.18 -17.45 17.08
CA GLU A 434 9.58 -17.24 18.40
C GLU A 434 8.93 -15.84 18.57
N HIS A 435 9.45 -14.84 17.86
CA HIS A 435 9.16 -13.43 18.06
C HIS A 435 8.26 -12.84 16.98
N ALA A 436 8.36 -13.31 15.74
CA ALA A 436 7.65 -12.75 14.60
C ALA A 436 7.04 -13.81 13.68
N THR A 437 5.99 -13.41 12.97
CA THR A 437 5.35 -14.14 11.89
C THR A 437 5.10 -13.18 10.74
N LEU A 438 5.77 -13.40 9.61
CA LEU A 438 5.61 -12.67 8.38
C LEU A 438 4.74 -13.49 7.43
N THR A 439 3.80 -12.83 6.77
CA THR A 439 2.94 -13.38 5.72
C THR A 439 3.22 -12.62 4.42
N ALA A 440 3.32 -13.33 3.30
CA ALA A 440 3.45 -12.72 2.00
C ALA A 440 2.53 -13.41 0.99
N ARG A 441 1.83 -12.61 0.19
CA ARG A 441 1.06 -13.10 -0.95
C ARG A 441 1.99 -13.48 -2.09
N LEU A 442 1.82 -14.68 -2.63
CA LEU A 442 2.60 -15.19 -3.75
C LEU A 442 2.22 -14.50 -5.06
N ILE A 443 3.18 -14.38 -5.97
CA ILE A 443 2.91 -13.88 -7.33
C ILE A 443 2.33 -15.04 -8.15
N ASP A 444 1.06 -14.90 -8.52
CA ASP A 444 0.36 -15.84 -9.41
C ASP A 444 0.79 -15.62 -10.87
N ALA A 445 1.90 -16.26 -11.24
CA ALA A 445 2.43 -16.28 -12.60
C ALA A 445 3.30 -17.53 -12.85
N GLU A 446 3.36 -17.97 -14.11
CA GLU A 446 4.29 -19.01 -14.54
C GLU A 446 5.71 -18.44 -14.65
N TYR A 447 6.68 -19.12 -14.03
CA TYR A 447 8.09 -18.70 -14.11
C TYR A 447 8.75 -19.27 -15.38
N PRO A 448 9.57 -18.50 -16.11
CA PRO A 448 10.25 -18.98 -17.32
C PRO A 448 11.18 -20.17 -17.05
N LYS A 449 11.31 -21.07 -18.03
CA LYS A 449 12.28 -22.19 -18.00
C LYS A 449 13.72 -21.69 -18.17
N TYR A 450 14.33 -21.29 -17.08
CA TYR A 450 15.65 -20.65 -17.03
C TYR A 450 16.79 -21.63 -17.28
N GLU A 451 16.59 -22.93 -17.04
CA GLU A 451 17.62 -23.97 -17.14
C GLU A 451 18.20 -24.05 -18.55
N LYS A 452 17.38 -23.73 -19.56
CA LYS A 452 17.77 -23.72 -20.98
C LYS A 452 18.69 -22.56 -21.36
N LEU A 453 18.86 -21.58 -20.49
CA LEU A 453 19.72 -20.43 -20.73
C LEU A 453 21.18 -20.72 -20.34
N PHE A 454 21.41 -21.75 -19.53
CA PHE A 454 22.75 -22.17 -19.13
C PHE A 454 23.43 -22.95 -20.26
N PRO A 455 24.68 -22.62 -20.63
CA PRO A 455 25.39 -23.34 -21.68
C PRO A 455 25.66 -24.81 -21.29
N GLU A 456 25.29 -25.77 -22.13
CA GLU A 456 25.48 -27.20 -21.87
C GLU A 456 26.94 -27.67 -22.03
N SER A 457 27.76 -26.90 -22.75
CA SER A 457 29.15 -27.27 -23.07
C SER A 457 30.03 -26.02 -23.19
N PRO A 458 30.56 -25.51 -22.08
CA PRO A 458 31.49 -24.38 -22.11
C PRO A 458 32.81 -24.78 -22.76
N GLU A 459 33.30 -23.95 -23.68
CA GLU A 459 34.56 -24.15 -24.41
C GLU A 459 35.75 -23.64 -23.59
N ILE A 460 35.54 -22.56 -22.85
CA ILE A 460 36.59 -21.86 -22.11
C ILE A 460 36.18 -21.78 -20.65
N ARG A 461 37.11 -22.15 -19.77
CA ARG A 461 36.97 -22.02 -18.31
C ARG A 461 38.17 -21.26 -17.77
N ILE A 462 37.90 -20.29 -16.92
CA ILE A 462 38.93 -19.56 -16.19
C ILE A 462 38.67 -19.61 -14.70
N VAL A 463 39.74 -19.59 -13.92
CA VAL A 463 39.68 -19.44 -12.46
C VAL A 463 40.43 -18.19 -12.06
N VAL A 464 39.79 -17.33 -11.27
CA VAL A 464 40.35 -16.05 -10.83
C VAL A 464 40.01 -15.76 -9.38
N GLN A 465 40.85 -14.92 -8.75
CA GLN A 465 40.57 -14.37 -7.43
C GLN A 465 39.52 -13.27 -7.52
N LYS A 466 38.49 -13.38 -6.68
CA LYS A 466 37.33 -12.49 -6.66
C LYS A 466 37.72 -11.07 -6.27
N GLU A 467 38.40 -10.87 -5.13
CA GLU A 467 38.73 -9.54 -4.60
C GLU A 467 39.60 -8.71 -5.55
N PRO A 468 40.69 -9.26 -6.15
CA PRO A 468 41.47 -8.55 -7.16
C PRO A 468 40.65 -8.16 -8.40
N MET A 469 39.78 -9.06 -8.89
CA MET A 469 38.92 -8.80 -10.04
C MET A 469 37.90 -7.69 -9.75
N LEU A 470 37.21 -7.80 -8.62
CA LEU A 470 36.23 -6.80 -8.15
C LEU A 470 36.88 -5.41 -8.03
N CYS A 471 38.03 -5.34 -7.34
CA CYS A 471 38.79 -4.11 -7.18
C CYS A 471 39.23 -3.50 -8.53
N ALA A 472 39.65 -4.34 -9.49
CA ALA A 472 40.06 -3.87 -10.81
C ALA A 472 38.88 -3.29 -11.61
N ILE A 473 37.73 -3.98 -11.62
CA ILE A 473 36.52 -3.50 -12.31
C ILE A 473 36.01 -2.20 -11.67
N GLN A 474 36.03 -2.11 -10.33
CA GLN A 474 35.67 -0.87 -9.62
C GLN A 474 36.59 0.31 -9.98
N ARG A 475 37.88 0.08 -10.20
CA ARG A 475 38.82 1.12 -10.67
C ARG A 475 38.60 1.52 -12.13
N ILE A 476 38.08 0.63 -12.97
CA ILE A 476 37.74 0.90 -14.36
C ILE A 476 36.39 1.62 -14.49
N SER A 477 35.44 1.33 -13.59
CA SER A 477 34.06 1.84 -13.67
C SER A 477 33.92 3.36 -13.88
N PRO A 478 34.75 4.25 -13.29
CA PRO A 478 34.66 5.69 -13.51
C PRO A 478 35.01 6.15 -14.94
N PHE A 479 35.70 5.30 -15.73
CA PHE A 479 36.14 5.61 -17.09
C PHE A 479 35.15 5.15 -18.18
N LEU A 480 34.03 4.54 -17.79
CA LEU A 480 33.05 3.99 -18.72
C LEU A 480 32.06 5.05 -19.21
N ASP A 481 31.52 4.84 -20.42
CA ASP A 481 30.38 5.63 -20.89
C ASP A 481 29.16 5.36 -19.99
N LYS A 482 28.56 6.42 -19.46
CA LYS A 482 27.37 6.33 -18.60
C LYS A 482 26.18 5.67 -19.30
N LYS A 483 26.07 5.78 -20.63
CA LYS A 483 24.99 5.15 -21.42
C LYS A 483 25.24 3.67 -21.67
N CYS A 484 26.49 3.26 -21.79
CA CYS A 484 26.92 1.89 -22.07
C CYS A 484 28.07 1.52 -21.13
N PRO A 485 27.80 1.16 -19.88
CA PRO A 485 28.83 0.88 -18.87
C PRO A 485 29.45 -0.51 -19.08
N ALA A 486 30.07 -0.73 -20.24
CA ALA A 486 30.62 -2.02 -20.64
C ALA A 486 32.13 -2.10 -20.32
N VAL A 487 32.55 -3.12 -19.54
CA VAL A 487 33.96 -3.55 -19.46
C VAL A 487 34.24 -4.59 -20.52
N CYS A 488 35.35 -4.45 -21.23
CA CYS A 488 35.91 -5.46 -22.11
C CYS A 488 36.92 -6.30 -21.32
N LEU A 489 36.73 -7.62 -21.32
CA LEU A 489 37.64 -8.62 -20.78
C LEU A 489 38.34 -9.30 -21.95
N GLU A 490 39.66 -9.11 -22.06
CA GLU A 490 40.53 -9.86 -22.95
C GLU A 490 41.26 -10.91 -22.11
N ILE A 491 40.89 -12.17 -22.30
CA ILE A 491 41.36 -13.30 -21.48
C ILE A 491 42.32 -14.13 -22.33
N ASP A 492 43.49 -14.46 -21.77
CA ASP A 492 44.45 -15.41 -22.34
C ASP A 492 44.81 -16.53 -21.34
N GLU A 493 45.85 -17.32 -21.63
CA GLU A 493 46.28 -18.44 -20.77
C GLU A 493 46.85 -18.00 -19.41
N GLN A 494 47.25 -16.74 -19.25
CA GLN A 494 47.99 -16.25 -18.08
C GLN A 494 47.26 -15.11 -17.34
N GLN A 495 46.46 -14.30 -18.04
CA GLN A 495 45.94 -13.06 -17.51
C GLN A 495 44.60 -12.64 -18.14
N ILE A 496 43.89 -11.77 -17.41
CA ILE A 496 42.75 -11.01 -17.89
C ILE A 496 43.17 -9.55 -17.98
N ARG A 497 43.07 -8.98 -19.18
CA ARG A 497 43.19 -7.54 -19.39
C ARG A 497 41.78 -6.94 -19.42
N MET A 498 41.55 -5.97 -18.54
CA MET A 498 40.27 -5.31 -18.37
C MET A 498 40.39 -3.85 -18.85
N SER A 499 39.45 -3.41 -19.67
CA SER A 499 39.43 -2.05 -20.23
C SER A 499 38.00 -1.54 -20.48
N PRO A 500 37.76 -0.23 -20.55
CA PRO A 500 36.51 0.31 -21.07
C PRO A 500 36.20 -0.15 -22.50
N ARG A 501 34.92 -0.25 -22.87
CA ARG A 501 34.54 -0.49 -24.28
C ARG A 501 35.06 0.62 -25.20
N GLY A 502 35.62 0.24 -26.35
CA GLY A 502 35.97 1.16 -27.45
C GLY A 502 37.13 2.11 -27.16
N SER A 503 37.93 1.84 -26.13
CA SER A 503 38.99 2.76 -25.72
C SER A 503 40.29 2.61 -26.52
N ASP A 504 40.90 3.76 -26.84
CA ASP A 504 42.28 3.91 -27.34
C ASP A 504 43.28 3.20 -26.40
N PRO A 505 44.45 2.73 -26.88
CA PRO A 505 45.45 2.03 -26.05
C PRO A 505 45.94 2.81 -24.82
N ASP A 506 45.79 4.13 -24.82
CA ASP A 506 46.19 5.06 -23.75
C ASP A 506 45.16 5.19 -22.61
N VAL A 507 44.01 4.54 -22.71
CA VAL A 507 43.01 4.51 -21.65
C VAL A 507 43.43 3.54 -20.55
N LYS A 508 42.95 3.81 -19.32
CA LYS A 508 43.20 2.99 -18.14
C LYS A 508 42.83 1.52 -18.41
N HIS A 509 43.82 0.65 -18.34
CA HIS A 509 43.65 -0.80 -18.28
C HIS A 509 44.13 -1.33 -16.93
N GLU A 510 43.56 -2.45 -16.52
CA GLU A 510 44.01 -3.25 -15.39
C GLU A 510 44.28 -4.67 -15.88
N THR A 511 45.30 -5.29 -15.33
CA THR A 511 45.67 -6.67 -15.65
C THR A 511 45.62 -7.50 -14.39
N LEU A 512 44.98 -8.67 -14.48
CA LEU A 512 44.86 -9.62 -13.39
C LEU A 512 45.41 -10.97 -13.85
N ALA A 513 46.21 -11.63 -13.02
CA ALA A 513 46.66 -12.99 -13.30
C ALA A 513 45.49 -13.99 -13.15
N VAL A 514 45.44 -14.98 -14.04
CA VAL A 514 44.48 -16.08 -13.97
C VAL A 514 45.14 -17.26 -13.23
N GLU A 515 44.39 -17.95 -12.37
CA GLU A 515 44.88 -19.14 -11.65
C GLU A 515 44.94 -20.36 -12.57
N SER A 516 43.95 -20.51 -13.46
CA SER A 516 43.97 -21.48 -14.57
C SER A 516 43.06 -21.03 -15.71
N SER A 517 43.42 -21.33 -16.95
CA SER A 517 42.64 -21.02 -18.16
C SER A 517 42.73 -22.17 -19.16
N THR A 518 41.64 -22.45 -19.86
CA THR A 518 41.59 -23.46 -20.94
C THR A 518 41.58 -22.86 -22.35
N GLY A 519 41.62 -21.53 -22.49
CA GLY A 519 41.56 -20.86 -23.79
C GLY A 519 41.63 -19.33 -23.70
N SER A 520 41.31 -18.66 -24.80
CA SER A 520 41.30 -17.20 -24.88
C SER A 520 39.98 -16.69 -25.47
N ILE A 521 39.49 -15.57 -24.95
CA ILE A 521 38.24 -14.95 -25.40
C ILE A 521 38.27 -13.44 -25.16
N ARG A 522 37.58 -12.70 -26.02
CA ARG A 522 37.30 -11.28 -25.83
C ARG A 522 35.80 -11.08 -25.65
N ILE A 523 35.38 -10.63 -24.48
CA ILE A 523 33.94 -10.52 -24.13
C ILE A 523 33.65 -9.26 -23.33
N GLY A 524 32.48 -8.68 -23.55
CA GLY A 524 32.03 -7.46 -22.88
C GLY A 524 30.93 -7.74 -21.85
N PHE A 525 30.95 -7.05 -20.72
CA PHE A 525 29.87 -7.13 -19.71
C PHE A 525 29.47 -5.76 -19.18
N ASP A 526 28.21 -5.62 -18.77
CA ASP A 526 27.77 -4.46 -17.98
C ASP A 526 28.47 -4.53 -16.62
N THR A 527 29.26 -3.52 -16.30
CA THR A 527 30.09 -3.53 -15.08
C THR A 527 29.28 -3.54 -13.81
N ARG A 528 28.06 -3.01 -13.83
CA ARG A 528 27.20 -2.98 -12.66
C ARG A 528 26.79 -4.40 -12.28
N LEU A 529 26.33 -5.17 -13.27
CA LEU A 529 25.93 -6.57 -13.07
C LEU A 529 27.12 -7.44 -12.65
N LEU A 530 28.28 -7.24 -13.29
CA LEU A 530 29.48 -7.99 -12.95
C LEU A 530 29.95 -7.69 -11.51
N ILE A 531 29.96 -6.41 -11.09
CA ILE A 531 30.26 -6.02 -9.71
C ILE A 531 29.25 -6.63 -8.74
N GLU A 532 27.96 -6.62 -9.09
CA GLU A 532 26.90 -7.17 -8.26
C GLU A 532 27.08 -8.67 -8.04
N ILE A 533 27.31 -9.45 -9.10
CA ILE A 533 27.63 -10.88 -9.02
C ILE A 533 28.85 -11.11 -8.12
N LEU A 534 29.96 -10.39 -8.37
CA LEU A 534 31.19 -10.54 -7.59
C LEU A 534 31.00 -10.19 -6.11
N THR A 535 30.12 -9.26 -5.77
CA THR A 535 29.86 -8.87 -4.38
C THR A 535 29.13 -9.98 -3.61
N HIS A 536 28.30 -10.77 -4.28
CA HIS A 536 27.52 -11.86 -3.67
C HIS A 536 28.23 -13.23 -3.72
N ILE A 537 29.46 -13.29 -4.25
CA ILE A 537 30.31 -14.48 -4.18
C ILE A 537 31.10 -14.48 -2.86
N GLU A 538 30.87 -15.51 -2.04
CA GLU A 538 31.49 -15.64 -0.71
C GLU A 538 32.88 -16.27 -0.73
N THR A 539 33.27 -16.93 -1.83
CA THR A 539 34.57 -17.63 -1.95
C THR A 539 35.68 -16.67 -2.38
N GLU A 540 36.94 -17.04 -2.12
CA GLU A 540 38.11 -16.25 -2.55
C GLU A 540 38.34 -16.36 -4.05
N SER A 541 38.14 -17.56 -4.61
CA SER A 541 38.24 -17.83 -6.05
C SER A 541 36.87 -18.17 -6.64
N LEU A 542 36.70 -17.82 -7.91
CA LEU A 542 35.54 -18.15 -8.73
C LEU A 542 35.99 -18.71 -10.08
N MET A 543 35.12 -19.50 -10.68
CA MET A 543 35.26 -19.97 -12.04
C MET A 543 34.28 -19.23 -12.95
N MET A 544 34.76 -18.78 -14.10
CA MET A 544 33.90 -18.29 -15.18
C MET A 544 33.99 -19.24 -16.36
N GLU A 545 32.85 -19.56 -16.96
CA GLU A 545 32.79 -20.40 -18.15
C GLU A 545 32.11 -19.69 -19.31
N PHE A 546 32.62 -19.93 -20.52
CA PHE A 546 32.19 -19.26 -21.75
C PHE A 546 32.00 -20.27 -22.89
N SER A 547 30.97 -20.03 -23.71
CA SER A 547 30.68 -20.78 -24.95
C SER A 547 30.80 -19.94 -26.22
N GLY A 548 31.13 -18.66 -26.10
CA GLY A 548 31.28 -17.74 -27.22
C GLY A 548 31.23 -16.27 -26.79
N GLU A 549 31.60 -15.35 -27.67
CA GLU A 549 31.70 -13.91 -27.36
C GLU A 549 30.33 -13.23 -27.17
N LEU A 550 29.27 -13.82 -27.72
CA LEU A 550 27.88 -13.34 -27.63
C LEU A 550 26.98 -14.28 -26.83
N GLU A 551 27.53 -15.37 -26.30
CA GLU A 551 26.81 -16.34 -25.48
C GLU A 551 26.89 -15.95 -24.00
N PRO A 552 25.88 -16.32 -23.19
CA PRO A 552 25.91 -16.09 -21.75
C PRO A 552 27.14 -16.72 -21.09
N ALA A 553 27.71 -16.01 -20.11
CA ALA A 553 28.77 -16.56 -19.27
C ALA A 553 28.20 -17.05 -17.94
N THR A 554 28.72 -18.16 -17.45
CA THR A 554 28.42 -18.65 -16.09
C THR A 554 29.52 -18.23 -15.14
N VAL A 555 29.14 -17.91 -13.91
CA VAL A 555 30.05 -17.56 -12.82
C VAL A 555 29.70 -18.42 -11.61
N THR A 556 30.65 -19.25 -11.18
CA THR A 556 30.46 -20.20 -10.08
C THR A 556 31.54 -20.00 -9.00
N PRO A 557 31.18 -19.83 -7.72
CA PRO A 557 32.13 -19.86 -6.60
C PRO A 557 32.89 -21.19 -6.56
N LEU A 558 34.21 -21.17 -6.32
CA LEU A 558 34.98 -22.41 -6.15
C LEU A 558 34.94 -22.91 -4.71
N GLY A 559 34.72 -24.22 -4.54
CA GLY A 559 34.73 -24.88 -3.23
C GLY A 559 33.42 -24.78 -2.44
N LYS A 560 32.39 -24.09 -2.98
CA LYS A 560 31.01 -24.15 -2.49
C LYS A 560 30.08 -24.54 -3.63
N GLU A 561 29.35 -25.63 -3.48
CA GLU A 561 28.34 -26.06 -4.44
C GLU A 561 27.02 -25.29 -4.23
N GLY A 562 26.15 -25.30 -5.23
CA GLY A 562 24.79 -24.76 -5.11
C GLY A 562 24.68 -23.24 -5.15
N HIS A 563 25.65 -22.53 -5.74
CA HIS A 563 25.50 -21.14 -6.14
C HIS A 563 26.04 -20.96 -7.56
N ILE A 564 25.22 -20.46 -8.48
CA ILE A 564 25.61 -20.19 -9.85
C ILE A 564 24.95 -18.92 -10.35
N CYS A 565 25.74 -18.08 -11.01
CA CYS A 565 25.25 -16.89 -11.68
C CYS A 565 25.43 -17.02 -13.20
N LEU A 566 24.55 -16.37 -13.95
CA LEU A 566 24.65 -16.21 -15.39
C LEU A 566 24.58 -14.73 -15.71
N ILE A 567 25.41 -14.28 -16.64
CA ILE A 567 25.45 -12.89 -17.11
C ILE A 567 25.47 -12.84 -18.64
N MET A 568 24.56 -12.03 -19.20
CA MET A 568 24.48 -11.79 -20.64
C MET A 568 25.61 -10.86 -21.10
N PRO A 569 26.32 -11.17 -22.19
CA PRO A 569 27.36 -10.31 -22.71
C PRO A 569 26.78 -9.04 -23.37
N MET A 570 27.63 -8.02 -23.45
CA MET A 570 27.39 -6.83 -24.24
C MET A 570 28.17 -6.92 -25.55
N LEU A 571 27.50 -6.57 -26.65
CA LEU A 571 28.16 -6.36 -27.94
C LEU A 571 29.30 -5.34 -27.79
N LEU A 572 30.52 -5.79 -28.04
CA LEU A 572 31.68 -4.94 -28.22
C LEU A 572 31.66 -4.43 -29.66
N GLU A 573 31.82 -3.12 -29.86
CA GLU A 573 32.08 -2.61 -31.20
C GLU A 573 33.48 -3.04 -31.63
N SER A 574 33.55 -3.58 -32.85
CA SER A 574 34.76 -4.11 -33.50
C SER A 574 35.80 -3.05 -33.77
#